data_AF-A0A7C7XWM7-F1
#
_entry.id   AF-A0A7C7XWM7-F1
#
_cell.length_a   1.000
_cell.length_b   1.000
_cell.length_c   1.000
_cell.angle_alpha   90.00
_cell.angle_beta   90.00
_cell.angle_gamma   90.00
#
_symmetry.space_group_name_H-M   'P 1'
#
loop_
_entity.id
_entity.type
_entity.pdbx_description
1 polymer ?
#
loop_
_entity_poly.entity_id
_entity_poly.type
_entity_poly.pdbx_seq_one_letter_code
_entity_poly.pdbx_strand_id
1 'polypeptide(L)'
;MGNFKDLGVNKGLLKSIEELGFTSPTPVQEQAIPHLLKDKTDLIALAQTGTGKTAAFGLPSIQQIDQKISHVQTIILCPTRELCIQISKDLLAYSKYLDYVKIVAVYGGASIENQIKSIKKGVQIVVGTPGRTKDLIKRRVLKLDIVNRVVLDEADEMLSMGFKEDLNYILDTTSENRQTMLFSATMSREVRSISKKFMKDSKEITVEKLNSGAKNVEHHVYNVNSRDKYDTLKRIADFNPNIYGIVFCRTRRETQAIANKFMNDGYNADAIHGELSQSQRDEVMSRFRDKSLQILIATDVAARGLDVDSLTHIINYSLPDDPEVYTHRSGRTGRAGKYGISIAISNSREGRKLKSIENKSQINFISKKVPSGKDICSKQLFKLIEKIEKVKVDEKQIEPFLPDIYSKLEWLSREDLIKHFVSAEFNKFLDYYNKSKDIKSEKDNNKPYRERSKSRTNLSNLSINIGRKNGVTPIELISLVNRVIKSNEMEIGAIDIRESYTIFEIDSQAEKDLIKKVLKVDYNGIDLVIKESKEKVERKFQREKKNKYNFKKGNKRRGNFDKGFRGKSDRKNKKRSKYNN
;
A
#
# COMPACT_ATOMS: atom_id res chain seq x y z
N MET A 1 -11.17 -23.60 24.72
CA MET A 1 -10.70 -23.58 23.32
C MET A 1 -11.41 -24.73 22.61
N GLY A 2 -12.28 -24.44 21.64
CA GLY A 2 -13.02 -25.48 20.92
C GLY A 2 -12.14 -26.22 19.92
N ASN A 3 -12.43 -27.49 19.65
CA ASN A 3 -11.84 -28.25 18.54
C ASN A 3 -12.84 -28.27 17.38
N PHE A 4 -12.37 -28.32 16.12
CA PHE A 4 -13.22 -28.52 14.93
C PHE A 4 -14.09 -29.77 15.04
N LYS A 5 -13.60 -30.81 15.72
CA LYS A 5 -14.38 -32.01 16.02
C LYS A 5 -15.64 -31.70 16.83
N ASP A 6 -15.54 -30.79 17.79
CA ASP A 6 -16.66 -30.39 18.66
C ASP A 6 -17.70 -29.55 17.90
N LEU A 7 -17.30 -28.93 16.78
CA LEU A 7 -18.20 -28.21 15.88
C LEU A 7 -19.07 -29.14 15.00
N GLY A 8 -18.80 -30.45 15.02
CA GLY A 8 -19.53 -31.45 14.23
C GLY A 8 -18.92 -31.76 12.86
N VAL A 9 -17.67 -31.35 12.61
CA VAL A 9 -16.96 -31.67 11.37
C VAL A 9 -16.62 -33.17 11.31
N ASN A 10 -16.87 -33.80 10.16
CA ASN A 10 -16.66 -35.24 9.98
C ASN A 10 -15.17 -35.63 9.91
N LYS A 11 -14.86 -36.92 10.11
CA LYS A 11 -13.48 -37.42 10.17
C LYS A 11 -12.66 -37.16 8.89
N GLY A 12 -13.29 -37.28 7.72
CA GLY A 12 -12.61 -37.06 6.44
C GLY A 12 -12.14 -35.61 6.27
N LEU A 13 -13.00 -34.65 6.61
CA LEU A 13 -12.67 -33.23 6.60
C LEU A 13 -11.68 -32.85 7.69
N LEU A 14 -11.83 -33.40 8.91
CA LEU A 14 -10.91 -33.16 10.02
C LEU A 14 -9.47 -33.50 9.64
N LYS A 15 -9.27 -34.68 9.04
CA LYS A 15 -7.94 -35.10 8.58
C LYS A 15 -7.34 -34.12 7.57
N SER A 16 -8.13 -33.66 6.60
CA SER A 16 -7.67 -32.69 5.60
C SER A 16 -7.25 -31.36 6.24
N ILE A 17 -8.05 -30.80 7.15
CA ILE A 17 -7.77 -29.49 7.73
C ILE A 17 -6.62 -29.53 8.75
N GLU A 18 -6.44 -30.66 9.48
CA GLU A 18 -5.29 -30.88 10.35
C GLU A 18 -3.98 -30.86 9.54
N GLU A 19 -3.94 -31.51 8.37
CA GLU A 19 -2.79 -31.47 7.45
C GLU A 19 -2.51 -30.07 6.89
N LEU A 20 -3.55 -29.23 6.77
CA LEU A 20 -3.42 -27.83 6.36
C LEU A 20 -2.99 -26.92 7.54
N GLY A 21 -2.81 -27.47 8.74
CA GLY A 21 -2.36 -26.73 9.92
C GLY A 21 -3.47 -26.03 10.70
N PHE A 22 -4.74 -26.42 10.52
CA PHE A 22 -5.84 -25.89 11.31
C PHE A 22 -5.75 -26.44 12.75
N THR A 23 -5.52 -25.56 13.72
CA THR A 23 -5.36 -25.94 15.14
C THR A 23 -6.63 -25.67 15.94
N SER A 24 -7.08 -24.41 15.96
CA SER A 24 -8.29 -23.97 16.66
C SER A 24 -9.20 -23.18 15.72
N PRO A 25 -10.53 -23.37 15.80
CA PRO A 25 -11.49 -22.62 14.99
C PRO A 25 -11.48 -21.13 15.35
N THR A 26 -11.64 -20.28 14.35
CA THR A 26 -11.80 -18.84 14.53
C THR A 26 -13.22 -18.51 15.02
N PRO A 27 -13.47 -17.32 15.59
CA PRO A 27 -14.80 -16.95 16.10
C PRO A 27 -15.93 -17.06 15.07
N VAL A 28 -15.65 -16.79 13.78
CA VAL A 28 -16.64 -16.98 12.71
C VAL A 28 -16.90 -18.47 12.43
N GLN A 29 -15.87 -19.31 12.51
CA GLN A 29 -15.99 -20.76 12.32
C GLN A 29 -16.73 -21.42 13.48
N GLU A 30 -16.43 -21.06 14.73
CA GLU A 30 -17.10 -21.57 15.93
C GLU A 30 -18.61 -21.32 15.91
N GLN A 31 -19.03 -20.17 15.39
CA GLN A 31 -20.45 -19.81 15.34
C GLN A 31 -21.16 -20.31 14.06
N ALA A 32 -20.49 -20.25 12.90
CA ALA A 32 -21.10 -20.60 11.63
C ALA A 32 -21.17 -22.11 11.39
N ILE A 33 -20.10 -22.86 11.68
CA ILE A 33 -20.03 -24.29 11.33
C ILE A 33 -21.14 -25.10 12.01
N PRO A 34 -21.34 -25.03 13.34
CA PRO A 34 -22.38 -25.81 14.00
C PRO A 34 -23.78 -25.42 13.53
N HIS A 35 -24.02 -24.13 13.30
CA HIS A 35 -25.29 -23.62 12.81
C HIS A 35 -25.60 -24.16 11.40
N LEU A 36 -24.65 -24.07 10.48
CA LEU A 36 -24.81 -24.52 9.10
C LEU A 36 -24.90 -26.04 8.96
N LEU A 37 -24.46 -26.81 9.96
CA LEU A 37 -24.58 -28.26 9.98
C LEU A 37 -25.89 -28.75 10.62
N LYS A 38 -26.41 -28.05 11.64
CA LYS A 38 -27.57 -28.49 12.44
C LYS A 38 -28.87 -27.81 12.03
N ASP A 39 -28.80 -26.53 11.66
CA ASP A 39 -29.96 -25.72 11.33
C ASP A 39 -30.08 -25.55 9.81
N LYS A 40 -31.33 -25.48 9.34
CA LYS A 40 -31.64 -25.18 7.92
C LYS A 40 -31.87 -23.70 7.65
N THR A 41 -31.85 -22.86 8.68
CA THR A 41 -32.06 -21.42 8.53
C THR A 41 -30.88 -20.75 7.86
N ASP A 42 -31.15 -19.60 7.26
CA ASP A 42 -30.14 -18.84 6.53
C ASP A 42 -29.15 -18.17 7.48
N LEU A 43 -27.97 -17.83 6.96
CA LEU A 43 -26.92 -17.18 7.76
C LEU A 43 -26.41 -15.91 7.10
N ILE A 44 -26.39 -14.82 7.86
CA ILE A 44 -25.64 -13.61 7.54
C ILE A 44 -24.43 -13.55 8.46
N ALA A 45 -23.23 -13.56 7.90
CA ALA A 45 -21.98 -13.44 8.64
C ALA A 45 -21.23 -12.17 8.23
N LEU A 46 -21.19 -11.20 9.15
CA LEU A 46 -20.41 -9.98 9.03
C LEU A 46 -19.02 -10.21 9.62
N ALA A 47 -18.05 -10.43 8.74
CA ALA A 47 -16.65 -10.70 9.11
C ALA A 47 -15.68 -10.25 8.00
N GLN A 48 -14.52 -9.73 8.43
CA GLN A 48 -13.48 -9.26 7.52
C GLN A 48 -12.76 -10.41 6.80
N THR A 49 -12.02 -10.08 5.73
CA THR A 49 -11.14 -11.03 5.05
C THR A 49 -10.06 -11.56 6.01
N GLY A 50 -9.60 -12.80 5.80
CA GLY A 50 -8.60 -13.43 6.67
C GLY A 50 -9.10 -13.93 8.03
N THR A 51 -10.41 -13.84 8.32
CA THR A 51 -11.01 -14.40 9.54
C THR A 51 -11.35 -15.89 9.44
N GLY A 52 -11.02 -16.54 8.32
CA GLY A 52 -11.32 -17.96 8.10
C GLY A 52 -12.72 -18.26 7.55
N LYS A 53 -13.37 -17.27 6.91
CA LYS A 53 -14.73 -17.39 6.30
C LYS A 53 -14.85 -18.56 5.33
N THR A 54 -13.84 -18.81 4.50
CA THR A 54 -13.87 -19.89 3.51
C THR A 54 -14.10 -21.25 4.14
N ALA A 55 -13.41 -21.58 5.24
CA ALA A 55 -13.66 -22.82 5.96
C ALA A 55 -15.01 -22.80 6.70
N ALA A 56 -15.44 -21.63 7.19
CA ALA A 56 -16.70 -21.47 7.91
C ALA A 56 -17.93 -21.86 7.07
N PHE A 57 -17.97 -21.50 5.79
CA PHE A 57 -19.01 -21.99 4.87
C PHE A 57 -18.63 -23.26 4.12
N GLY A 58 -17.33 -23.45 3.85
CA GLY A 58 -16.82 -24.52 2.99
C GLY A 58 -16.95 -25.90 3.62
N LEU A 59 -16.57 -26.04 4.89
CA LEU A 59 -16.65 -27.34 5.58
C LEU A 59 -18.10 -27.85 5.67
N PRO A 60 -19.10 -27.04 6.11
CA PRO A 60 -20.50 -27.46 6.06
C PRO A 60 -20.99 -27.75 4.64
N SER A 61 -20.54 -26.98 3.64
CA SER A 61 -20.94 -27.18 2.24
C SER A 61 -20.47 -28.51 1.68
N ILE A 62 -19.23 -28.92 1.99
CA ILE A 62 -18.70 -30.21 1.56
C ILE A 62 -19.38 -31.34 2.33
N GLN A 63 -19.55 -31.19 3.64
CA GLN A 63 -20.10 -32.24 4.50
C GLN A 63 -21.55 -32.60 4.17
N GLN A 64 -22.34 -31.63 3.69
CA GLN A 64 -23.77 -31.81 3.36
C GLN A 64 -24.02 -32.33 1.94
N ILE A 65 -22.96 -32.65 1.17
CA ILE A 65 -23.12 -33.23 -0.18
C ILE A 65 -23.66 -34.65 -0.09
N ASP A 66 -24.71 -34.91 -0.86
CA ASP A 66 -25.14 -36.27 -1.17
C ASP A 66 -24.25 -36.86 -2.28
N GLN A 67 -23.44 -37.85 -1.91
CA GLN A 67 -22.54 -38.57 -2.80
C GLN A 67 -23.26 -39.31 -3.95
N LYS A 68 -24.56 -39.63 -3.80
CA LYS A 68 -25.33 -40.33 -4.83
C LYS A 68 -25.74 -39.42 -5.98
N ILE A 69 -25.71 -38.10 -5.75
CA ILE A 69 -26.17 -37.10 -6.72
C ILE A 69 -24.97 -36.43 -7.38
N SER A 70 -24.73 -36.76 -8.65
CA SER A 70 -23.66 -36.20 -9.49
C SER A 70 -24.05 -34.88 -10.18
N HIS A 71 -24.91 -34.09 -9.54
CA HIS A 71 -25.41 -32.79 -10.00
C HIS A 71 -25.05 -31.69 -9.00
N VAL A 72 -25.14 -30.43 -9.43
CA VAL A 72 -24.78 -29.28 -8.60
C VAL A 72 -25.73 -29.18 -7.41
N GLN A 73 -25.19 -29.25 -6.20
CA GLN A 73 -25.93 -29.16 -4.94
C GLN A 73 -25.63 -27.85 -4.21
N THR A 74 -24.39 -27.36 -4.33
CA THR A 74 -23.96 -26.09 -3.75
C THR A 74 -23.43 -25.14 -4.82
N ILE A 75 -23.84 -23.88 -4.76
CA ILE A 75 -23.25 -22.80 -5.54
C ILE A 75 -22.65 -21.73 -4.63
N ILE A 76 -21.44 -21.29 -4.96
CA ILE A 76 -20.70 -20.26 -4.24
C ILE A 76 -20.39 -19.12 -5.20
N LEU A 77 -20.93 -17.94 -4.93
CA LEU A 77 -20.74 -16.74 -5.74
C LEU A 77 -19.73 -15.82 -5.06
N CYS A 78 -18.77 -15.33 -5.84
CA CYS A 78 -17.71 -14.43 -5.37
C CYS A 78 -17.38 -13.36 -6.43
N PRO A 79 -16.84 -12.20 -6.05
CA PRO A 79 -16.68 -11.04 -6.93
C PRO A 79 -15.62 -11.20 -8.02
N THR A 80 -14.52 -11.93 -7.76
CA THR A 80 -13.37 -11.96 -8.66
C THR A 80 -12.97 -13.38 -9.05
N ARG A 81 -12.19 -13.47 -10.13
CA ARG A 81 -11.72 -14.76 -10.67
C ARG A 81 -10.69 -15.38 -9.72
N GLU A 82 -9.87 -14.52 -9.15
CA GLU A 82 -8.80 -14.83 -8.22
C GLU A 82 -9.39 -15.44 -6.95
N LEU A 83 -10.42 -14.81 -6.38
CA LEU A 83 -11.14 -15.37 -5.23
C LEU A 83 -11.89 -16.65 -5.58
N CYS A 84 -12.48 -16.74 -6.78
CA CYS A 84 -13.13 -17.97 -7.27
C CYS A 84 -12.14 -19.15 -7.31
N ILE A 85 -10.93 -18.93 -7.84
CA ILE A 85 -9.86 -19.93 -7.88
C ILE A 85 -9.39 -20.27 -6.46
N GLN A 86 -9.21 -19.28 -5.59
CA GLN A 86 -8.79 -19.47 -4.20
C GLN A 86 -9.79 -20.34 -3.44
N ILE A 87 -11.07 -19.96 -3.42
CA ILE A 87 -12.13 -20.75 -2.77
C ILE A 87 -12.17 -22.16 -3.35
N SER A 88 -12.06 -22.33 -4.67
CA SER A 88 -12.06 -23.65 -5.29
C SER A 88 -10.87 -24.51 -4.83
N LYS A 89 -9.66 -23.93 -4.72
CA LYS A 89 -8.47 -24.63 -4.22
C LYS A 89 -8.63 -25.01 -2.75
N ASP A 90 -9.13 -24.10 -1.93
CA ASP A 90 -9.38 -24.35 -0.51
C ASP A 90 -10.37 -25.50 -0.33
N LEU A 91 -11.49 -25.48 -1.06
CA LEU A 91 -12.49 -26.55 -0.99
C LEU A 91 -11.93 -27.90 -1.48
N LEU A 92 -11.12 -27.91 -2.54
CA LEU A 92 -10.42 -29.12 -3.00
C LEU A 92 -9.46 -29.65 -1.92
N ALA A 93 -8.74 -28.77 -1.25
CA ALA A 93 -7.85 -29.15 -0.15
C ALA A 93 -8.63 -29.71 1.05
N TYR A 94 -9.76 -29.08 1.42
CA TYR A 94 -10.62 -29.58 2.49
C TYR A 94 -11.24 -30.94 2.15
N SER A 95 -11.60 -31.16 0.87
CA SER A 95 -12.21 -32.40 0.39
C SER A 95 -11.21 -33.47 -0.08
N LYS A 96 -9.90 -33.31 0.21
CA LYS A 96 -8.83 -34.23 -0.23
C LYS A 96 -9.13 -35.72 0.00
N TYR A 97 -9.82 -36.07 1.08
CA TYR A 97 -10.18 -37.45 1.43
C TYR A 97 -11.61 -37.85 1.05
N LEU A 98 -12.29 -37.07 0.21
CA LEU A 98 -13.69 -37.26 -0.19
C LEU A 98 -13.80 -37.31 -1.73
N ASP A 99 -13.42 -38.43 -2.34
CA ASP A 99 -13.34 -38.59 -3.81
C ASP A 99 -14.64 -38.32 -4.57
N TYR A 100 -15.79 -38.41 -3.88
CA TYR A 100 -17.09 -38.12 -4.45
C TYR A 100 -17.36 -36.62 -4.65
N VAL A 101 -16.58 -35.73 -4.02
CA VAL A 101 -16.77 -34.28 -4.08
C VAL A 101 -16.02 -33.71 -5.27
N LYS A 102 -16.76 -33.32 -6.32
CA LYS A 102 -16.20 -32.65 -7.49
C LYS A 102 -16.57 -31.16 -7.48
N ILE A 103 -15.55 -30.32 -7.60
CA ILE A 103 -15.66 -28.86 -7.55
C ILE A 103 -15.22 -28.29 -8.89
N VAL A 104 -15.96 -27.31 -9.41
CA VAL A 104 -15.57 -26.55 -10.62
C VAL A 104 -15.61 -25.05 -10.37
N ALA A 105 -14.55 -24.38 -10.81
CA ALA A 105 -14.47 -22.92 -10.83
C ALA A 105 -15.01 -22.38 -12.17
N VAL A 106 -15.97 -21.46 -12.13
CA VAL A 106 -16.59 -20.85 -13.31
C VAL A 106 -16.42 -19.34 -13.30
N TYR A 107 -15.56 -18.83 -14.17
CA TYR A 107 -15.27 -17.41 -14.26
C TYR A 107 -15.00 -16.95 -15.70
N GLY A 108 -15.09 -15.63 -15.92
CA GLY A 108 -14.82 -15.03 -17.24
C GLY A 108 -13.35 -15.11 -17.66
N GLY A 109 -13.04 -14.89 -18.94
CA GLY A 109 -11.65 -14.81 -19.43
C GLY A 109 -10.87 -16.12 -19.55
N ALA A 110 -11.39 -17.23 -19.03
CA ALA A 110 -10.98 -18.59 -19.37
C ALA A 110 -11.95 -19.21 -20.40
N SER A 111 -11.50 -20.25 -21.11
CA SER A 111 -12.32 -21.01 -22.07
C SER A 111 -13.60 -21.52 -21.39
N ILE A 112 -14.74 -21.12 -21.96
CA ILE A 112 -16.05 -21.56 -21.48
C ILE A 112 -16.26 -23.04 -21.81
N GLU A 113 -15.70 -23.52 -22.91
CA GLU A 113 -15.81 -24.91 -23.38
C GLU A 113 -15.24 -25.88 -22.34
N ASN A 114 -14.11 -25.54 -21.72
CA ASN A 114 -13.53 -26.35 -20.65
C ASN A 114 -14.42 -26.37 -19.39
N GLN A 115 -15.01 -25.23 -19.02
CA GLN A 115 -15.96 -25.15 -17.90
C GLN A 115 -17.23 -25.97 -18.19
N ILE A 116 -17.76 -25.91 -19.42
CA ILE A 116 -18.91 -26.71 -19.87
C ILE A 116 -18.59 -28.20 -19.81
N LYS A 117 -17.42 -28.62 -20.31
CA LYS A 117 -16.96 -30.01 -20.24
C LYS A 117 -16.90 -30.50 -18.79
N SER A 118 -16.36 -29.70 -17.88
CA SER A 118 -16.28 -30.04 -16.46
C SER A 118 -17.66 -30.19 -15.82
N ILE A 119 -18.58 -29.25 -16.06
CA ILE A 119 -19.97 -29.33 -15.53
C ILE A 119 -20.67 -30.59 -16.05
N LYS A 120 -20.53 -30.90 -17.35
CA LYS A 120 -21.15 -32.08 -17.97
C LYS A 120 -20.60 -33.42 -17.44
N LYS A 121 -19.40 -33.45 -16.85
CA LYS A 121 -18.84 -34.65 -16.20
C LYS A 121 -19.51 -34.97 -14.85
N GLY A 122 -20.41 -34.12 -14.38
CA GLY A 122 -21.06 -34.22 -13.08
C GLY A 122 -20.19 -33.62 -11.98
N VAL A 123 -20.69 -32.57 -11.33
CA VAL A 123 -20.02 -31.81 -10.27
C VAL A 123 -21.02 -31.43 -9.19
N GLN A 124 -20.60 -31.40 -7.93
CA GLN A 124 -21.47 -31.11 -6.79
C GLN A 124 -21.36 -29.67 -6.30
N ILE A 125 -20.18 -29.05 -6.42
CA ILE A 125 -19.97 -27.66 -6.06
C ILE A 125 -19.54 -26.85 -7.28
N VAL A 126 -20.23 -25.74 -7.50
CA VAL A 126 -19.81 -24.70 -8.45
C VAL A 126 -19.39 -23.47 -7.65
N VAL A 127 -18.15 -23.03 -7.83
CA VAL A 127 -17.67 -21.73 -7.35
C VAL A 127 -17.59 -20.81 -8.56
N GLY A 128 -18.18 -19.62 -8.52
CA GLY A 128 -18.26 -18.80 -9.73
C GLY A 128 -18.42 -17.31 -9.56
N THR A 129 -17.96 -16.57 -10.57
CA THR A 129 -18.24 -15.14 -10.69
C THR A 129 -19.63 -14.92 -11.31
N PRO A 130 -20.45 -13.95 -10.83
CA PRO A 130 -21.85 -13.80 -11.25
C PRO A 130 -22.07 -13.79 -12.76
N GLY A 131 -21.31 -12.99 -13.51
CA GLY A 131 -21.48 -12.88 -14.97
C GLY A 131 -21.30 -14.21 -15.72
N ARG A 132 -20.25 -14.99 -15.39
CA ARG A 132 -20.02 -16.31 -16.03
C ARG A 132 -21.07 -17.33 -15.59
N THR A 133 -21.43 -17.34 -14.31
CA THR A 133 -22.47 -18.23 -13.79
C THR A 133 -23.79 -18.00 -14.52
N LYS A 134 -24.22 -16.74 -14.65
CA LYS A 134 -25.43 -16.36 -15.41
C LYS A 134 -25.37 -16.80 -16.87
N ASP A 135 -24.24 -16.63 -17.54
CA ASP A 135 -24.03 -17.09 -18.92
C ASP A 135 -24.23 -18.61 -19.06
N LEU A 136 -23.64 -19.40 -18.15
CA LEU A 136 -23.79 -20.86 -18.14
C LEU A 136 -25.22 -21.33 -17.84
N ILE A 137 -25.96 -20.61 -17.00
CA ILE A 137 -27.39 -20.86 -16.74
C ILE A 137 -28.22 -20.54 -18.00
N LYS A 138 -28.00 -19.39 -18.62
CA LYS A 138 -28.72 -18.99 -19.85
C LYS A 138 -28.50 -19.97 -21.00
N ARG A 139 -27.31 -20.55 -21.10
CA ARG A 139 -26.96 -21.61 -22.06
C ARG A 139 -27.55 -22.98 -21.70
N ARG A 140 -28.29 -23.10 -20.59
CA ARG A 140 -28.86 -24.35 -20.06
C ARG A 140 -27.83 -25.42 -19.76
N VAL A 141 -26.57 -25.02 -19.51
CA VAL A 141 -25.49 -25.93 -19.13
C VAL A 141 -25.46 -26.11 -17.61
N LEU A 142 -25.53 -25.01 -16.88
CA LEU A 142 -25.59 -25.00 -15.43
C LEU A 142 -27.05 -25.01 -14.99
N LYS A 143 -27.49 -26.12 -14.38
CA LYS A 143 -28.83 -26.27 -13.83
C LYS A 143 -28.78 -26.13 -12.31
N LEU A 144 -29.70 -25.34 -11.75
CA LEU A 144 -29.75 -24.97 -10.32
C LEU A 144 -31.04 -25.43 -9.62
N ASP A 145 -31.80 -26.30 -10.27
CA ASP A 145 -33.09 -26.82 -9.84
C ASP A 145 -33.04 -27.61 -8.53
N ILE A 146 -31.95 -28.37 -8.33
CA ILE A 146 -31.73 -29.16 -7.10
C ILE A 146 -30.74 -28.51 -6.13
N VAL A 147 -30.23 -27.31 -6.43
CA VAL A 147 -29.26 -26.63 -5.58
C VAL A 147 -29.95 -26.23 -4.28
N ASN A 148 -29.47 -26.81 -3.18
CA ASN A 148 -30.05 -26.63 -1.85
C ASN A 148 -29.18 -25.74 -0.95
N ARG A 149 -28.00 -25.30 -1.43
CA ARG A 149 -27.11 -24.39 -0.70
C ARG A 149 -26.54 -23.31 -1.62
N VAL A 150 -26.67 -22.05 -1.20
CA VAL A 150 -26.11 -20.89 -1.90
C VAL A 150 -25.22 -20.12 -0.94
N VAL A 151 -24.00 -19.81 -1.36
CA VAL A 151 -23.08 -18.92 -0.63
C VAL A 151 -22.84 -17.66 -1.45
N LEU A 152 -22.97 -16.50 -0.83
CA LEU A 152 -22.56 -15.20 -1.36
C LEU A 152 -21.34 -14.73 -0.55
N ASP A 153 -20.14 -14.87 -1.07
CA ASP A 153 -18.91 -14.40 -0.42
C ASP A 153 -18.45 -13.05 -0.99
N GLU A 154 -17.99 -12.18 -0.09
CA GLU A 154 -17.73 -10.75 -0.37
C GLU A 154 -18.92 -10.09 -1.10
N ALA A 155 -20.12 -10.22 -0.52
CA ALA A 155 -21.37 -9.78 -1.14
C ALA A 155 -21.44 -8.25 -1.37
N ASP A 156 -20.91 -7.46 -0.44
CA ASP A 156 -20.69 -6.03 -0.58
C ASP A 156 -19.83 -5.69 -1.81
N GLU A 157 -18.75 -6.43 -2.02
CA GLU A 157 -17.84 -6.24 -3.15
C GLU A 157 -18.54 -6.59 -4.47
N MET A 158 -19.26 -7.70 -4.55
CA MET A 158 -20.03 -8.07 -5.75
C MET A 158 -21.01 -6.99 -6.17
N LEU A 159 -21.70 -6.39 -5.19
CA LEU A 159 -22.67 -5.32 -5.42
C LEU A 159 -22.00 -4.03 -5.87
N SER A 160 -20.89 -3.65 -5.23
CA SER A 160 -20.08 -2.50 -5.63
C SER A 160 -19.56 -2.58 -7.07
N MET A 161 -19.38 -3.80 -7.59
CA MET A 161 -18.94 -4.08 -8.95
C MET A 161 -20.09 -4.08 -9.98
N GLY A 162 -21.33 -3.82 -9.54
CA GLY A 162 -22.50 -3.78 -10.41
C GLY A 162 -23.10 -5.14 -10.73
N PHE A 163 -22.74 -6.22 -10.02
CA PHE A 163 -23.30 -7.56 -10.27
C PHE A 163 -24.71 -7.78 -9.75
N LYS A 164 -25.40 -6.73 -9.27
CA LYS A 164 -26.74 -6.84 -8.66
C LYS A 164 -27.75 -7.58 -9.56
N GLU A 165 -27.82 -7.23 -10.84
CA GLU A 165 -28.74 -7.87 -11.78
C GLU A 165 -28.38 -9.32 -12.07
N ASP A 166 -27.07 -9.62 -12.11
CA ASP A 166 -26.58 -10.98 -12.32
C ASP A 166 -26.88 -11.87 -11.12
N LEU A 167 -26.65 -11.36 -9.90
CA LEU A 167 -27.00 -12.02 -8.65
C LEU A 167 -28.50 -12.28 -8.56
N ASN A 168 -29.34 -11.27 -8.85
CA ASN A 168 -30.79 -11.43 -8.85
C ASN A 168 -31.21 -12.58 -9.76
N TYR A 169 -30.71 -12.59 -11.02
CA TYR A 169 -31.03 -13.64 -11.97
C TYR A 169 -30.63 -15.03 -11.49
N ILE A 170 -29.42 -15.19 -10.95
CA ILE A 170 -28.94 -16.48 -10.45
C ILE A 170 -29.81 -16.96 -9.27
N LEU A 171 -30.06 -16.08 -8.30
CA LEU A 171 -30.83 -16.41 -7.10
C LEU A 171 -32.32 -16.67 -7.38
N ASP A 172 -32.91 -15.94 -8.33
CA ASP A 172 -34.28 -16.17 -8.81
C ASP A 172 -34.39 -17.50 -9.59
N THR A 173 -33.31 -17.98 -10.22
CA THR A 173 -33.29 -19.26 -10.96
C THR A 173 -32.93 -20.47 -10.08
N THR A 174 -32.44 -20.23 -8.86
CA THR A 174 -32.05 -21.30 -7.93
C THR A 174 -33.27 -21.81 -7.16
N SER A 175 -33.30 -23.09 -6.81
CA SER A 175 -34.37 -23.72 -6.00
C SER A 175 -34.81 -22.87 -4.80
N GLU A 176 -36.11 -22.75 -4.55
CA GLU A 176 -36.66 -22.00 -3.40
C GLU A 176 -36.40 -22.69 -2.06
N ASN A 177 -36.26 -24.02 -2.07
CA ASN A 177 -35.95 -24.82 -0.89
C ASN A 177 -34.43 -24.97 -0.74
N ARG A 178 -33.80 -23.87 -0.33
CA ARG A 178 -32.34 -23.79 -0.16
C ARG A 178 -31.98 -23.06 1.13
N GLN A 179 -30.80 -23.37 1.66
CA GLN A 179 -30.13 -22.57 2.67
C GLN A 179 -29.22 -21.55 1.99
N THR A 180 -29.44 -20.27 2.28
CA THR A 180 -28.63 -19.15 1.76
C THR A 180 -27.69 -18.64 2.85
N MET A 181 -26.43 -18.46 2.49
CA MET A 181 -25.37 -17.99 3.37
C MET A 181 -24.74 -16.73 2.76
N LEU A 182 -24.75 -15.63 3.48
CA LEU A 182 -24.20 -14.36 3.03
C LEU A 182 -23.02 -13.98 3.92
N PHE A 183 -21.84 -13.88 3.33
CA PHE A 183 -20.62 -13.43 3.97
C PHE A 183 -20.22 -12.07 3.39
N SER A 184 -20.09 -11.08 4.27
CA SER A 184 -19.80 -9.69 3.87
C SER A 184 -18.92 -9.02 4.92
N ALA A 185 -18.10 -8.05 4.51
CA ALA A 185 -17.39 -7.21 5.48
C ALA A 185 -18.35 -6.18 6.08
N THR A 186 -19.28 -5.66 5.27
CA THR A 186 -20.25 -4.63 5.69
C THR A 186 -21.68 -4.96 5.31
N MET A 187 -22.63 -4.32 6.02
CA MET A 187 -24.07 -4.44 5.78
C MET A 187 -24.59 -3.20 5.04
N SER A 188 -24.11 -3.00 3.80
CA SER A 188 -24.54 -1.89 2.94
C SER A 188 -26.05 -1.97 2.63
N ARG A 189 -26.63 -0.87 2.14
CA ARG A 189 -28.06 -0.85 1.75
C ARG A 189 -28.38 -1.89 0.68
N GLU A 190 -27.43 -2.13 -0.22
CA GLU A 190 -27.59 -3.10 -1.31
C GLU A 190 -27.50 -4.54 -0.78
N VAL A 191 -26.55 -4.82 0.12
CA VAL A 191 -26.44 -6.13 0.79
C VAL A 191 -27.72 -6.45 1.55
N ARG A 192 -28.23 -5.48 2.32
CA ARG A 192 -29.50 -5.58 3.04
C ARG A 192 -30.70 -5.80 2.11
N SER A 193 -30.66 -5.22 0.90
CA SER A 193 -31.71 -5.43 -0.10
C SER A 193 -31.69 -6.86 -0.65
N ILE A 194 -30.50 -7.42 -0.90
CA ILE A 194 -30.37 -8.81 -1.34
C ILE A 194 -30.81 -9.77 -0.23
N SER A 195 -30.36 -9.55 1.01
CA SER A 195 -30.72 -10.44 2.12
C SER A 195 -32.23 -10.48 2.33
N LYS A 196 -32.90 -9.33 2.37
CA LYS A 196 -34.36 -9.25 2.51
C LYS A 196 -35.13 -9.93 1.37
N LYS A 197 -34.60 -9.93 0.14
CA LYS A 197 -35.29 -10.52 -1.02
C LYS A 197 -35.12 -12.04 -1.06
N PHE A 198 -33.93 -12.53 -0.72
CA PHE A 198 -33.53 -13.90 -1.03
C PHE A 198 -33.29 -14.82 0.16
N MET A 199 -33.35 -14.27 1.38
CA MET A 199 -33.09 -15.03 2.61
C MET A 199 -34.33 -15.07 3.51
N LYS A 200 -34.45 -16.13 4.32
CA LYS A 200 -35.57 -16.39 5.24
C LYS A 200 -35.04 -16.58 6.67
N ASP A 201 -35.59 -15.84 7.62
CA ASP A 201 -35.30 -15.94 9.07
C ASP A 201 -33.80 -16.10 9.40
N SER A 202 -32.97 -15.27 8.76
CA SER A 202 -31.52 -15.44 8.79
C SER A 202 -30.93 -15.14 10.16
N LYS A 203 -30.08 -16.04 10.68
CA LYS A 203 -29.24 -15.76 11.84
C LYS A 203 -28.13 -14.78 11.45
N GLU A 204 -27.99 -13.70 12.20
CA GLU A 204 -26.91 -12.73 12.00
C GLU A 204 -25.77 -13.00 12.99
N ILE A 205 -24.58 -13.25 12.45
CA ILE A 205 -23.32 -13.36 13.20
C ILE A 205 -22.50 -12.12 12.85
N THR A 206 -22.19 -11.31 13.85
CA THR A 206 -21.22 -10.22 13.71
C THR A 206 -19.99 -10.58 14.50
N VAL A 207 -18.87 -10.81 13.80
CA VAL A 207 -17.57 -11.00 14.47
C VAL A 207 -16.92 -9.64 14.55
N GLU A 208 -16.82 -9.11 15.77
CA GLU A 208 -16.16 -7.84 16.02
C GLU A 208 -14.75 -7.83 15.45
N LYS A 209 -14.29 -6.64 15.04
CA LYS A 209 -12.91 -6.42 14.60
C LYS A 209 -11.96 -6.94 15.68
N LEU A 210 -11.35 -8.10 15.45
CA LEU A 210 -10.00 -8.31 15.92
C LEU A 210 -9.18 -7.19 15.29
N ASN A 211 -8.94 -6.12 16.04
CA ASN A 211 -8.09 -5.00 15.67
C ASN A 211 -6.63 -5.44 15.37
N SER A 212 -6.35 -6.74 15.22
CA SER A 212 -5.02 -7.30 14.96
C SER A 212 -4.43 -6.78 13.64
N GLY A 213 -5.23 -6.68 12.58
CA GLY A 213 -4.77 -6.12 11.30
C GLY A 213 -4.49 -4.62 11.34
N ALA A 214 -5.29 -3.85 12.09
CA ALA A 214 -5.09 -2.40 12.22
C ALA A 214 -3.95 -2.05 13.20
N LYS A 215 -3.73 -2.85 14.25
CA LYS A 215 -2.66 -2.61 15.24
C LYS A 215 -1.25 -2.79 14.66
N ASN A 216 -1.11 -3.67 13.68
CA ASN A 216 0.20 -3.99 13.08
C ASN A 216 0.50 -3.19 11.81
N VAL A 217 -0.37 -2.25 11.43
CA VAL A 217 -0.16 -1.42 10.23
C VAL A 217 0.09 0.03 10.63
N GLU A 218 1.26 0.54 10.29
CA GLU A 218 1.58 1.96 10.44
C GLU A 218 1.09 2.72 9.20
N HIS A 219 0.30 3.78 9.41
CA HIS A 219 -0.27 4.55 8.31
C HIS A 219 0.53 5.84 8.10
N HIS A 220 1.20 5.99 6.95
CA HIS A 220 1.99 7.17 6.61
C HIS A 220 1.28 8.05 5.60
N VAL A 221 1.47 9.36 5.68
CA VAL A 221 1.01 10.30 4.65
C VAL A 221 2.14 11.21 4.16
N TYR A 222 2.28 11.29 2.84
CA TYR A 222 3.19 12.20 2.14
C TYR A 222 2.35 13.22 1.37
N ASN A 223 2.36 14.47 1.83
CA ASN A 223 1.64 15.57 1.18
C ASN A 223 2.55 16.28 0.17
N VAL A 224 2.27 16.08 -1.12
CA VAL A 224 3.09 16.56 -2.23
C VAL A 224 2.22 17.18 -3.33
N ASN A 225 2.81 18.00 -4.19
CA ASN A 225 2.07 18.51 -5.35
C ASN A 225 1.72 17.34 -6.28
N SER A 226 0.62 17.47 -7.02
CA SER A 226 0.17 16.40 -7.94
C SER A 226 1.24 15.99 -8.98
N ARG A 227 2.07 16.95 -9.42
CA ARG A 227 3.16 16.69 -10.37
C ARG A 227 4.33 15.89 -9.76
N ASP A 228 4.49 15.95 -8.45
CA ASP A 228 5.63 15.34 -7.72
C ASP A 228 5.26 13.95 -7.16
N LYS A 229 4.01 13.47 -7.36
CA LYS A 229 3.54 12.17 -6.84
C LYS A 229 4.38 11.00 -7.34
N TYR A 230 4.71 11.00 -8.64
CA TYR A 230 5.52 9.93 -9.24
C TYR A 230 6.93 9.89 -8.65
N ASP A 231 7.61 11.04 -8.59
CA ASP A 231 8.96 11.12 -8.02
C ASP A 231 8.95 10.79 -6.51
N THR A 232 7.86 11.09 -5.81
CA THR A 232 7.66 10.68 -4.41
C THR A 232 7.53 9.17 -4.29
N LEU A 233 6.72 8.53 -5.14
CA LEU A 233 6.58 7.07 -5.18
C LEU A 233 7.94 6.40 -5.45
N LYS A 234 8.71 6.94 -6.39
CA LYS A 234 10.06 6.49 -6.71
C LYS A 234 10.99 6.57 -5.49
N ARG A 235 11.07 7.75 -4.86
CA ARG A 235 11.88 7.98 -3.66
C ARG A 235 11.47 7.08 -2.49
N ILE A 236 10.18 6.75 -2.35
CA ILE A 236 9.70 5.79 -1.35
C ILE A 236 10.22 4.38 -1.67
N ALA A 237 10.17 3.94 -2.92
CA ALA A 237 10.71 2.63 -3.32
C ALA A 237 12.23 2.57 -3.09
N ASP A 238 12.97 3.61 -3.44
CA ASP A 238 14.43 3.66 -3.26
C ASP A 238 14.84 3.72 -1.78
N PHE A 239 14.06 4.40 -0.95
CA PHE A 239 14.31 4.44 0.49
C PHE A 239 14.00 3.09 1.17
N ASN A 240 13.19 2.24 0.53
CA ASN A 240 12.77 0.94 1.06
C ASN A 240 13.24 -0.19 0.13
N PRO A 241 14.53 -0.55 0.14
CA PRO A 241 15.08 -1.44 -0.87
C PRO A 241 14.62 -2.92 -0.75
N ASN A 242 13.93 -3.29 0.33
CA ASN A 242 13.27 -4.60 0.50
C ASN A 242 11.75 -4.49 0.34
N ILE A 243 11.27 -3.45 -0.34
CA ILE A 243 9.85 -3.24 -0.57
C ILE A 243 9.27 -4.44 -1.31
N TYR A 244 8.18 -4.94 -0.75
CA TYR A 244 7.31 -5.91 -1.37
C TYR A 244 5.88 -5.47 -1.12
N GLY A 245 5.21 -4.98 -2.15
CA GLY A 245 3.99 -4.20 -1.95
C GLY A 245 3.13 -3.96 -3.17
N ILE A 246 1.93 -3.43 -2.92
CA ILE A 246 0.95 -3.08 -3.96
C ILE A 246 0.79 -1.56 -4.00
N VAL A 247 0.87 -0.98 -5.21
CA VAL A 247 0.59 0.44 -5.47
C VAL A 247 -0.80 0.58 -6.08
N PHE A 248 -1.74 1.13 -5.31
CA PHE A 248 -3.11 1.34 -5.75
C PHE A 248 -3.29 2.65 -6.52
N CYS A 249 -3.79 2.51 -7.73
CA CYS A 249 -4.14 3.58 -8.66
C CYS A 249 -5.65 3.63 -8.90
N ARG A 250 -6.16 4.77 -9.35
CA ARG A 250 -7.61 4.95 -9.58
C ARG A 250 -8.07 4.34 -10.89
N THR A 251 -7.24 4.46 -11.93
CA THR A 251 -7.64 4.08 -13.30
C THR A 251 -6.66 3.10 -13.92
N ARG A 252 -7.13 2.32 -14.88
CA ARG A 252 -6.30 1.38 -15.66
C ARG A 252 -5.17 2.09 -16.40
N ARG A 253 -5.49 3.24 -17.00
CA ARG A 253 -4.49 4.10 -17.69
C ARG A 253 -3.42 4.61 -16.74
N GLU A 254 -3.79 5.03 -15.53
CA GLU A 254 -2.83 5.45 -14.49
C GLU A 254 -1.93 4.28 -14.06
N THR A 255 -2.54 3.10 -13.86
CA THR A 255 -1.83 1.86 -13.50
C THR A 255 -0.75 1.52 -14.53
N GLN A 256 -1.12 1.46 -15.82
CA GLN A 256 -0.18 1.14 -16.89
C GLN A 256 0.91 2.21 -17.05
N ALA A 257 0.54 3.50 -16.96
CA ALA A 257 1.49 4.60 -17.10
C ALA A 257 2.55 4.59 -15.99
N ILE A 258 2.16 4.29 -14.74
CA ILE A 258 3.11 4.19 -13.62
C ILE A 258 3.98 2.95 -13.77
N ALA A 259 3.42 1.81 -14.17
CA ALA A 259 4.19 0.58 -14.38
C ALA A 259 5.25 0.74 -15.46
N ASN A 260 4.89 1.32 -16.61
CA ASN A 260 5.86 1.58 -17.69
C ASN A 260 7.00 2.49 -17.23
N LYS A 261 6.70 3.55 -16.46
CA LYS A 261 7.74 4.41 -15.91
C LYS A 261 8.62 3.68 -14.89
N PHE A 262 8.03 2.88 -14.00
CA PHE A 262 8.79 2.07 -13.03
C PHE A 262 9.71 1.05 -13.74
N MET A 263 9.22 0.36 -14.76
CA MET A 263 10.02 -0.58 -15.54
C MET A 263 11.17 0.14 -16.28
N ASN A 264 10.88 1.28 -16.92
CA ASN A 264 11.90 2.10 -17.59
C ASN A 264 12.99 2.61 -16.63
N ASP A 265 12.61 2.87 -15.37
CA ASP A 265 13.52 3.28 -14.31
C ASP A 265 14.28 2.10 -13.66
N GLY A 266 14.03 0.86 -14.11
CA GLY A 266 14.74 -0.34 -13.67
C GLY A 266 14.16 -1.02 -12.43
N TYR A 267 12.94 -0.68 -12.01
CA TYR A 267 12.27 -1.37 -10.90
C TYR A 267 11.60 -2.67 -11.37
N ASN A 268 11.66 -3.69 -10.51
CA ASN A 268 10.89 -4.93 -10.68
C ASN A 268 9.42 -4.69 -10.34
N ALA A 269 8.70 -4.02 -11.25
CA ALA A 269 7.31 -3.66 -11.11
C ALA A 269 6.50 -3.94 -12.38
N ASP A 270 5.22 -4.26 -12.21
CA ASP A 270 4.31 -4.55 -13.32
C ASP A 270 2.87 -4.14 -12.94
N ALA A 271 2.00 -4.00 -13.94
CA ALA A 271 0.61 -3.61 -13.76
C ALA A 271 -0.33 -4.81 -13.69
N ILE A 272 -1.39 -4.71 -12.88
CA ILE A 272 -2.57 -5.56 -12.97
C ILE A 272 -3.84 -4.72 -13.04
N HIS A 273 -4.59 -4.84 -14.13
CA HIS A 273 -5.81 -4.08 -14.38
C HIS A 273 -6.81 -4.83 -15.27
N GLY A 274 -8.00 -4.26 -15.46
CA GLY A 274 -9.14 -4.87 -16.14
C GLY A 274 -8.95 -5.25 -17.62
N GLU A 275 -7.95 -4.69 -18.32
CA GLU A 275 -7.74 -4.92 -19.76
C GLU A 275 -6.74 -6.03 -20.08
N LEU A 276 -5.97 -6.49 -19.10
CA LEU A 276 -5.08 -7.63 -19.30
C LEU A 276 -5.89 -8.89 -19.64
N SER A 277 -5.35 -9.68 -20.58
CA SER A 277 -5.83 -11.04 -20.82
C SER A 277 -5.64 -11.89 -19.55
N GLN A 278 -6.35 -13.01 -19.44
CA GLN A 278 -6.19 -13.88 -18.27
C GLN A 278 -4.77 -14.45 -18.18
N SER A 279 -4.18 -14.86 -19.30
CA SER A 279 -2.80 -15.36 -19.36
C SER A 279 -1.81 -14.33 -18.83
N GLN A 280 -1.95 -13.06 -19.22
CA GLN A 280 -1.09 -11.97 -18.72
C GLN A 280 -1.29 -11.73 -17.22
N ARG A 281 -2.53 -11.78 -16.72
CA ARG A 281 -2.78 -11.69 -15.27
C ARG A 281 -2.11 -12.82 -14.51
N ASP A 282 -2.24 -14.05 -15.00
CA ASP A 282 -1.68 -15.24 -14.37
C ASP A 282 -0.15 -15.17 -14.32
N GLU A 283 0.49 -14.68 -15.39
CA GLU A 283 1.94 -14.45 -15.47
C GLU A 283 2.41 -13.40 -14.45
N VAL A 284 1.80 -12.21 -14.45
CA VAL A 284 2.12 -11.13 -13.50
C VAL A 284 1.93 -11.60 -12.05
N MET A 285 0.85 -12.33 -11.78
CA MET A 285 0.57 -12.87 -10.44
C MET A 285 1.49 -14.01 -10.05
N SER A 286 1.98 -14.80 -11.01
CA SER A 286 3.01 -15.81 -10.73
C SER A 286 4.30 -15.13 -10.28
N ARG A 287 4.77 -14.15 -11.05
CA ARG A 287 5.99 -13.35 -10.75
C ARG A 287 5.86 -12.54 -9.47
N PHE A 288 4.66 -12.10 -9.11
CA PHE A 288 4.45 -11.43 -7.84
C PHE A 288 4.54 -12.41 -6.66
N ARG A 289 3.88 -13.58 -6.75
CA ARG A 289 3.91 -14.59 -5.68
C ARG A 289 5.30 -15.18 -5.44
N ASP A 290 6.10 -15.37 -6.48
CA ASP A 290 7.49 -15.85 -6.36
C ASP A 290 8.49 -14.75 -5.93
N LYS A 291 8.03 -13.50 -5.77
CA LYS A 291 8.80 -12.30 -5.40
C LYS A 291 9.85 -11.85 -6.41
N SER A 292 9.85 -12.39 -7.64
CA SER A 292 10.61 -11.81 -8.75
C SER A 292 10.11 -10.41 -9.10
N LEU A 293 8.81 -10.15 -8.88
CA LEU A 293 8.20 -8.84 -8.90
C LEU A 293 8.05 -8.28 -7.49
N GLN A 294 8.63 -7.11 -7.23
CA GLN A 294 8.60 -6.48 -5.90
C GLN A 294 7.39 -5.55 -5.71
N ILE A 295 6.99 -4.85 -6.78
CA ILE A 295 5.93 -3.84 -6.73
C ILE A 295 4.85 -4.17 -7.75
N LEU A 296 3.65 -4.48 -7.28
CA LEU A 296 2.49 -4.68 -8.13
C LEU A 296 1.67 -3.40 -8.19
N ILE A 297 1.49 -2.82 -9.38
CA ILE A 297 0.70 -1.60 -9.56
C ILE A 297 -0.70 -2.01 -10.00
N ALA A 298 -1.73 -1.64 -9.24
CA ALA A 298 -3.06 -2.21 -9.42
C ALA A 298 -4.19 -1.19 -9.29
N THR A 299 -5.31 -1.48 -9.95
CA THR A 299 -6.63 -0.91 -9.60
C THR A 299 -7.30 -1.74 -8.49
N ASP A 300 -8.22 -1.15 -7.72
CA ASP A 300 -8.98 -1.89 -6.68
C ASP A 300 -9.58 -3.18 -7.20
N VAL A 301 -10.25 -3.12 -8.36
CA VAL A 301 -10.91 -4.27 -8.99
C VAL A 301 -9.92 -5.39 -9.28
N ALA A 302 -8.72 -5.05 -9.73
CA ALA A 302 -7.71 -6.02 -10.13
C ALA A 302 -6.88 -6.56 -8.95
N ALA A 303 -6.89 -5.87 -7.81
CA ALA A 303 -6.19 -6.30 -6.60
C ALA A 303 -7.11 -7.00 -5.57
N ARG A 304 -8.41 -7.11 -5.85
CA ARG A 304 -9.37 -7.88 -5.04
C ARG A 304 -9.20 -9.38 -5.25
N GLY A 305 -9.27 -10.15 -4.16
CA GLY A 305 -9.02 -11.59 -4.18
C GLY A 305 -7.55 -11.96 -4.41
N LEU A 306 -6.62 -11.00 -4.39
CA LEU A 306 -5.19 -11.32 -4.37
C LEU A 306 -4.82 -11.92 -3.02
N ASP A 307 -4.53 -13.21 -3.05
CA ASP A 307 -3.99 -13.96 -1.93
C ASP A 307 -2.46 -13.89 -1.97
N VAL A 308 -1.93 -12.81 -1.42
CA VAL A 308 -0.49 -12.56 -1.36
C VAL A 308 -0.12 -12.25 0.06
N ASP A 309 0.56 -13.21 0.68
CA ASP A 309 1.04 -13.06 2.04
C ASP A 309 2.29 -12.18 2.11
N SER A 310 2.53 -11.65 3.31
CA SER A 310 3.79 -10.97 3.65
C SER A 310 4.07 -9.68 2.87
N LEU A 311 3.04 -9.00 2.36
CA LEU A 311 3.20 -7.65 1.84
C LEU A 311 3.72 -6.74 2.96
N THR A 312 4.84 -6.07 2.70
CA THR A 312 5.48 -5.13 3.62
C THR A 312 4.86 -3.74 3.50
N HIS A 313 4.41 -3.39 2.29
CA HIS A 313 3.94 -2.05 1.96
C HIS A 313 2.64 -2.09 1.14
N ILE A 314 1.72 -1.20 1.48
CA ILE A 314 0.59 -0.83 0.63
C ILE A 314 0.72 0.65 0.34
N ILE A 315 0.76 1.04 -0.94
CA ILE A 315 0.94 2.44 -1.33
C ILE A 315 -0.30 2.91 -2.09
N ASN A 316 -1.01 3.85 -1.51
CA ASN A 316 -2.14 4.53 -2.14
C ASN A 316 -1.59 5.72 -2.94
N TYR A 317 -1.29 5.48 -4.22
CA TYR A 317 -0.92 6.56 -5.15
C TYR A 317 -2.11 7.49 -5.41
N SER A 318 -3.29 6.90 -5.53
CA SER A 318 -4.58 7.59 -5.55
C SER A 318 -5.45 7.14 -4.36
N LEU A 319 -5.85 8.07 -3.51
CA LEU A 319 -6.72 7.78 -2.37
C LEU A 319 -8.11 7.33 -2.86
N PRO A 320 -8.70 6.29 -2.22
CA PRO A 320 -10.06 5.87 -2.53
C PRO A 320 -11.07 6.91 -2.05
N ASP A 321 -12.24 6.94 -2.69
CA ASP A 321 -13.33 7.82 -2.30
C ASP A 321 -14.07 7.31 -1.05
N ASP A 322 -14.12 5.99 -0.88
CA ASP A 322 -14.71 5.32 0.27
C ASP A 322 -13.63 4.93 1.31
N PRO A 323 -13.74 5.36 2.58
CA PRO A 323 -12.89 4.92 3.68
C PRO A 323 -12.84 3.40 3.91
N GLU A 324 -13.92 2.68 3.61
CA GLU A 324 -13.93 1.23 3.75
C GLU A 324 -12.94 0.58 2.78
N VAL A 325 -12.88 1.09 1.55
CA VAL A 325 -11.91 0.66 0.54
C VAL A 325 -10.48 0.91 1.01
N TYR A 326 -10.20 2.04 1.68
CA TYR A 326 -8.87 2.28 2.26
C TYR A 326 -8.50 1.21 3.28
N THR A 327 -9.43 0.86 4.18
CA THR A 327 -9.24 -0.17 5.20
C THR A 327 -9.00 -1.54 4.55
N HIS A 328 -9.72 -1.87 3.47
CA HIS A 328 -9.52 -3.09 2.70
C HIS A 328 -8.15 -3.15 2.01
N ARG A 329 -7.66 -2.03 1.48
CA ARG A 329 -6.31 -1.91 0.90
C ARG A 329 -5.25 -2.10 1.96
N SER A 330 -5.31 -1.35 3.06
CA SER A 330 -4.30 -1.43 4.12
C SER A 330 -4.29 -2.79 4.82
N GLY A 331 -5.43 -3.47 4.91
CA GLY A 331 -5.53 -4.84 5.43
C GLY A 331 -4.88 -5.93 4.55
N ARG A 332 -4.28 -5.57 3.42
CA ARG A 332 -3.44 -6.46 2.60
C ARG A 332 -2.02 -6.61 3.16
N THR A 333 -1.58 -5.68 4.03
CA THR A 333 -0.34 -5.81 4.82
C THR A 333 -0.68 -6.05 6.29
N GLY A 334 0.33 -6.26 7.14
CA GLY A 334 0.14 -6.48 8.58
C GLY A 334 -0.53 -7.81 8.95
N ARG A 335 -0.53 -8.79 8.04
CA ARG A 335 -1.18 -10.10 8.22
C ARG A 335 -0.32 -11.07 9.03
N ALA A 336 -0.98 -12.05 9.66
CA ALA A 336 -0.34 -13.14 10.41
C ALA A 336 0.70 -12.67 11.46
N GLY A 337 0.39 -11.57 12.18
CA GLY A 337 1.25 -11.03 13.23
C GLY A 337 2.47 -10.22 12.73
N LYS A 338 2.67 -10.08 11.42
CA LYS A 338 3.75 -9.26 10.86
C LYS A 338 3.39 -7.78 10.90
N TYR A 339 4.40 -6.92 10.94
CA TYR A 339 4.24 -5.47 10.77
C TYR A 339 4.11 -5.09 9.30
N GLY A 340 3.31 -4.06 9.02
CA GLY A 340 3.05 -3.53 7.68
C GLY A 340 3.03 -2.02 7.65
N ILE A 341 3.31 -1.42 6.48
CA ILE A 341 3.24 0.03 6.29
C ILE A 341 2.21 0.35 5.19
N SER A 342 1.21 1.17 5.51
CA SER A 342 0.26 1.70 4.54
C SER A 342 0.54 3.17 4.27
N ILE A 343 1.03 3.47 3.08
CA ILE A 343 1.41 4.82 2.66
C ILE A 343 0.27 5.45 1.85
N ALA A 344 -0.02 6.72 2.10
CA ALA A 344 -0.86 7.56 1.26
C ALA A 344 -0.02 8.69 0.65
N ILE A 345 0.00 8.79 -0.68
CA ILE A 345 0.59 9.91 -1.41
C ILE A 345 -0.54 10.87 -1.79
N SER A 346 -0.74 11.90 -0.98
CA SER A 346 -1.84 12.86 -1.13
C SER A 346 -1.36 14.21 -1.65
N ASN A 347 -2.32 14.99 -2.17
CA ASN A 347 -2.13 16.39 -2.49
C ASN A 347 -3.10 17.27 -1.70
N SER A 348 -2.92 18.60 -1.78
CA SER A 348 -3.77 19.61 -1.14
C SER A 348 -5.29 19.44 -1.36
N ARG A 349 -5.71 18.89 -2.51
CA ARG A 349 -7.14 18.69 -2.83
C ARG A 349 -7.74 17.46 -2.14
N GLU A 350 -6.90 16.52 -1.73
CA GLU A 350 -7.32 15.25 -1.12
C GLU A 350 -7.41 15.32 0.42
N GLY A 351 -7.10 16.46 1.04
CA GLY A 351 -7.13 16.62 2.50
C GLY A 351 -8.49 16.31 3.14
N ARG A 352 -9.60 16.64 2.49
CA ARG A 352 -10.95 16.26 2.98
C ARG A 352 -11.18 14.75 2.95
N LYS A 353 -10.66 14.06 1.92
CA LYS A 353 -10.75 12.60 1.82
C LYS A 353 -9.92 11.93 2.91
N LEU A 354 -8.69 12.41 3.12
CA LEU A 354 -7.82 11.91 4.19
C LEU A 354 -8.51 12.00 5.54
N LYS A 355 -9.08 13.16 5.88
CA LYS A 355 -9.81 13.36 7.14
C LYS A 355 -11.06 12.48 7.26
N SER A 356 -11.77 12.24 6.16
CA SER A 356 -12.88 11.30 6.12
C SER A 356 -12.42 9.87 6.42
N ILE A 357 -11.27 9.46 5.89
CA ILE A 357 -10.68 8.15 6.14
C ILE A 357 -10.27 8.03 7.61
N GLU A 358 -9.58 9.02 8.17
CA GLU A 358 -9.19 9.08 9.59
C GLU A 358 -10.40 8.91 10.51
N ASN A 359 -11.42 9.74 10.31
CA ASN A 359 -12.59 9.77 11.20
C ASN A 359 -13.43 8.49 11.11
N LYS A 360 -13.71 8.00 9.90
CA LYS A 360 -14.59 6.83 9.72
C LYS A 360 -13.88 5.52 10.03
N SER A 361 -12.58 5.44 9.74
CA SER A 361 -11.81 4.20 9.93
C SER A 361 -11.09 4.16 11.28
N GLN A 362 -11.10 5.26 12.04
CA GLN A 362 -10.35 5.42 13.30
C GLN A 362 -8.85 5.17 13.11
N ILE A 363 -8.30 5.72 12.02
CA ILE A 363 -6.89 5.59 11.63
C ILE A 363 -6.18 6.90 11.91
N ASN A 364 -4.96 6.83 12.45
CA ASN A 364 -4.09 7.98 12.64
C ASN A 364 -2.98 7.99 11.57
N PHE A 365 -2.97 8.98 10.67
CA PHE A 365 -1.89 9.12 9.70
C PHE A 365 -0.68 9.85 10.30
N ILE A 366 0.49 9.24 10.17
CA ILE A 366 1.76 9.84 10.52
C ILE A 366 2.28 10.60 9.31
N SER A 367 2.35 11.93 9.41
CA SER A 367 2.91 12.76 8.34
C SER A 367 4.41 12.52 8.21
N LYS A 368 4.85 12.08 7.03
CA LYS A 368 6.27 11.89 6.70
C LYS A 368 6.71 12.93 5.67
N LYS A 369 8.00 13.30 5.72
CA LYS A 369 8.65 14.10 4.68
C LYS A 369 9.15 13.17 3.58
N VAL A 370 9.09 13.62 2.33
CA VAL A 370 9.67 12.87 1.21
C VAL A 370 11.17 12.71 1.47
N PRO A 371 11.74 11.49 1.38
CA PRO A 371 13.17 11.28 1.57
C PRO A 371 14.00 12.17 0.64
N SER A 372 15.08 12.77 1.15
CA SER A 372 16.02 13.51 0.31
C SER A 372 16.89 12.55 -0.50
N GLY A 373 17.53 13.05 -1.56
CA GLY A 373 18.50 12.25 -2.32
C GLY A 373 19.61 11.69 -1.43
N LYS A 374 20.07 12.48 -0.45
CA LYS A 374 21.09 12.06 0.52
C LYS A 374 20.61 10.91 1.41
N ASP A 375 19.37 10.98 1.92
CA ASP A 375 18.80 9.92 2.76
C ASP A 375 18.72 8.60 2.01
N ILE A 376 18.29 8.66 0.74
CA ILE A 376 18.19 7.50 -0.14
C ILE A 376 19.57 6.92 -0.42
N CYS A 377 20.53 7.75 -0.81
CA CYS A 377 21.89 7.33 -1.10
C CYS A 377 22.51 6.62 0.12
N SER A 378 22.39 7.21 1.31
CA SER A 378 22.85 6.58 2.55
C SER A 378 22.20 5.22 2.78
N LYS A 379 20.87 5.12 2.63
CA LYS A 379 20.14 3.87 2.88
C LYS A 379 20.50 2.75 1.89
N GLN A 380 20.65 3.10 0.62
CA GLN A 380 21.09 2.16 -0.43
C GLN A 380 22.53 1.71 -0.22
N LEU A 381 23.42 2.65 0.14
CA LEU A 381 24.81 2.33 0.45
C LEU A 381 24.92 1.36 1.63
N PHE A 382 24.20 1.62 2.73
CA PHE A 382 24.19 0.70 3.87
C PHE A 382 23.71 -0.70 3.49
N LYS A 383 22.67 -0.82 2.65
CA LYS A 383 22.22 -2.13 2.17
C LYS A 383 23.27 -2.83 1.31
N LEU A 384 23.97 -2.10 0.44
CA LEU A 384 25.06 -2.66 -0.35
C LEU A 384 26.16 -3.24 0.54
N ILE A 385 26.57 -2.46 1.56
CA ILE A 385 27.58 -2.91 2.52
C ILE A 385 27.11 -4.15 3.27
N GLU A 386 25.88 -4.17 3.78
CA GLU A 386 25.31 -5.36 4.42
C GLU A 386 25.29 -6.58 3.48
N LYS A 387 25.00 -6.36 2.19
CA LYS A 387 25.00 -7.44 1.20
C LYS A 387 26.41 -8.02 1.06
N ILE A 388 27.42 -7.17 0.92
CA ILE A 388 28.83 -7.58 0.77
C ILE A 388 29.31 -8.30 2.03
N GLU A 389 28.99 -7.77 3.21
CA GLU A 389 29.33 -8.38 4.50
C GLU A 389 28.76 -9.80 4.65
N LYS A 390 27.55 -10.04 4.13
CA LYS A 390 26.83 -11.32 4.26
C LYS A 390 27.12 -12.30 3.12
N VAL A 391 27.90 -11.93 2.10
CA VAL A 391 28.25 -12.83 0.99
C VAL A 391 29.14 -13.95 1.53
N LYS A 392 28.72 -15.20 1.30
CA LYS A 392 29.59 -16.36 1.51
C LYS A 392 30.56 -16.46 0.35
N VAL A 393 31.84 -16.34 0.64
CA VAL A 393 32.91 -16.42 -0.35
C VAL A 393 33.26 -17.90 -0.56
N ASP A 394 33.14 -18.38 -1.81
CA ASP A 394 33.64 -19.69 -2.21
C ASP A 394 35.09 -19.53 -2.66
N GLU A 395 36.02 -19.66 -1.71
CA GLU A 395 37.45 -19.44 -1.92
C GLU A 395 38.00 -20.29 -3.07
N LYS A 396 37.57 -21.55 -3.19
CA LYS A 396 38.08 -22.49 -4.20
C LYS A 396 37.76 -22.07 -5.63
N GLN A 397 36.61 -21.44 -5.85
CA GLN A 397 36.21 -20.99 -7.19
C GLN A 397 36.89 -19.69 -7.61
N ILE A 398 37.21 -18.83 -6.65
CA ILE A 398 37.78 -17.50 -6.95
C ILE A 398 39.31 -17.49 -6.90
N GLU A 399 39.93 -18.43 -6.17
CA GLU A 399 41.38 -18.56 -5.99
C GLU A 399 42.18 -18.48 -7.31
N PRO A 400 41.76 -19.08 -8.44
CA PRO A 400 42.49 -18.94 -9.70
C PRO A 400 42.58 -17.51 -10.25
N PHE A 401 41.65 -16.62 -9.86
CA PHE A 401 41.58 -15.24 -10.35
C PHE A 401 42.19 -14.23 -9.36
N LEU A 402 42.31 -14.59 -8.09
CA LEU A 402 42.78 -13.68 -7.04
C LEU A 402 44.20 -13.13 -7.26
N PRO A 403 45.20 -13.91 -7.72
CA PRO A 403 46.56 -13.40 -7.93
C PRO A 403 46.62 -12.21 -8.91
N ASP A 404 45.94 -12.33 -10.06
CA ASP A 404 45.88 -11.26 -11.07
C ASP A 404 45.12 -10.03 -10.56
N ILE A 405 44.06 -10.24 -9.79
CA ILE A 405 43.27 -9.16 -9.18
C ILE A 405 44.10 -8.43 -8.12
N TYR A 406 44.82 -9.16 -7.27
CA TYR A 406 45.68 -8.56 -6.25
C TYR A 406 46.81 -7.74 -6.88
N SER A 407 47.48 -8.26 -7.92
CA SER A 407 48.50 -7.49 -8.65
C SER A 407 47.95 -6.19 -9.23
N LYS A 408 46.74 -6.22 -9.82
CA LYS A 408 46.10 -5.01 -10.39
C LYS A 408 45.64 -4.00 -9.34
N LEU A 409 45.38 -4.44 -8.11
CA LEU A 409 44.90 -3.59 -7.01
C LEU A 409 46.01 -3.25 -6.00
N GLU A 410 47.24 -3.74 -6.19
CA GLU A 410 48.36 -3.63 -5.26
C GLU A 410 48.72 -2.18 -4.90
N TRP A 411 48.56 -1.27 -5.85
CA TRP A 411 48.83 0.16 -5.67
C TRP A 411 47.75 0.90 -4.86
N LEU A 412 46.62 0.26 -4.56
CA LEU A 412 45.54 0.84 -3.76
C LEU A 412 45.67 0.39 -2.31
N SER A 413 45.70 1.36 -1.39
CA SER A 413 45.58 1.08 0.04
C SER A 413 44.20 0.47 0.34
N ARG A 414 44.07 -0.26 1.46
CA ARG A 414 42.77 -0.79 1.91
C ARG A 414 41.70 0.31 2.00
N GLU A 415 42.06 1.47 2.53
CA GLU A 415 41.15 2.60 2.63
C GLU A 415 40.73 3.12 1.26
N ASP A 416 41.67 3.23 0.32
CA ASP A 416 41.38 3.71 -1.02
C ASP A 416 40.59 2.69 -1.83
N LEU A 417 40.83 1.39 -1.65
CA LEU A 417 40.02 0.33 -2.25
C LEU A 417 38.56 0.42 -1.78
N ILE A 418 38.32 0.66 -0.49
CA ILE A 418 36.97 0.89 0.04
C ILE A 418 36.36 2.17 -0.54
N LYS A 419 37.11 3.28 -0.62
CA LYS A 419 36.62 4.53 -1.24
C LYS A 419 36.26 4.32 -2.70
N HIS A 420 37.11 3.69 -3.50
CA HIS A 420 36.87 3.41 -4.91
C HIS A 420 35.66 2.49 -5.09
N PHE A 421 35.54 1.45 -4.27
CA PHE A 421 34.41 0.53 -4.30
C PHE A 421 33.10 1.25 -3.97
N VAL A 422 33.06 2.02 -2.88
CA VAL A 422 31.90 2.83 -2.50
C VAL A 422 31.58 3.83 -3.60
N SER A 423 32.56 4.58 -4.10
CA SER A 423 32.37 5.58 -5.17
C SER A 423 31.88 4.97 -6.49
N ALA A 424 32.33 3.77 -6.87
CA ALA A 424 31.89 3.12 -8.11
C ALA A 424 30.37 2.88 -8.14
N GLU A 425 29.80 2.41 -7.02
CA GLU A 425 28.36 2.19 -6.91
C GLU A 425 27.61 3.47 -6.51
N PHE A 426 28.17 4.27 -5.60
CA PHE A 426 27.53 5.46 -5.02
C PHE A 426 27.46 6.64 -6.00
N ASN A 427 28.47 6.84 -6.86
CA ASN A 427 28.47 7.95 -7.81
C ASN A 427 27.31 7.84 -8.81
N LYS A 428 26.94 6.62 -9.20
CA LYS A 428 25.77 6.37 -10.07
C LYS A 428 24.46 6.85 -9.42
N PHE A 429 24.28 6.62 -8.13
CA PHE A 429 23.11 7.11 -7.37
C PHE A 429 23.17 8.63 -7.12
N LEU A 430 24.34 9.16 -6.75
CA LEU A 430 24.55 10.59 -6.54
C LEU A 430 24.27 11.38 -7.81
N ASP A 431 24.78 10.94 -8.96
CA ASP A 431 24.57 11.63 -10.24
C ASP A 431 23.09 11.70 -10.61
N TYR A 432 22.33 10.66 -10.29
CA TYR A 432 20.89 10.65 -10.49
C TYR A 432 20.17 11.67 -9.59
N TYR A 433 20.43 11.65 -8.28
CA TYR A 433 19.71 12.55 -7.35
C TYR A 433 20.22 13.98 -7.32
N ASN A 434 21.52 14.22 -7.58
CA ASN A 434 22.09 15.58 -7.68
C ASN A 434 21.47 16.35 -8.85
N LYS A 435 21.09 15.65 -9.93
CA LYS A 435 20.37 16.23 -11.07
C LYS A 435 18.86 16.40 -10.80
N SER A 436 18.32 15.72 -9.78
CA SER A 436 16.91 15.82 -9.39
C SER A 436 16.67 17.01 -8.45
N LYS A 437 15.62 17.80 -8.69
CA LYS A 437 15.22 18.87 -7.75
C LYS A 437 14.65 18.25 -6.47
N ASP A 438 14.96 18.84 -5.32
CA ASP A 438 14.30 18.44 -4.07
C ASP A 438 12.80 18.74 -4.11
N ILE A 439 12.00 17.72 -3.80
CA ILE A 439 10.55 17.79 -3.76
C ILE A 439 10.16 18.47 -2.46
N LYS A 440 9.82 19.76 -2.55
CA LYS A 440 9.29 20.52 -1.42
C LYS A 440 7.85 20.11 -1.14
N SER A 441 7.57 19.70 0.09
CA SER A 441 6.19 19.42 0.55
C SER A 441 5.35 20.70 0.49
N GLU A 442 4.05 20.59 0.15
CA GLU A 442 3.15 21.75 -0.04
C GLU A 442 3.05 22.68 1.18
N LYS A 443 3.47 22.23 2.37
CA LYS A 443 3.51 23.07 3.59
C LYS A 443 4.60 24.16 3.57
N ASP A 444 5.50 24.18 2.59
CA ASP A 444 6.55 25.21 2.47
C ASP A 444 6.10 26.50 1.74
N ASN A 445 4.83 26.61 1.31
CA ASN A 445 4.31 27.77 0.57
C ASN A 445 3.44 28.72 1.40
N ASN A 446 3.97 29.26 2.50
CA ASN A 446 3.36 30.45 3.13
C ASN A 446 4.33 31.65 3.14
N LYS A 447 3.86 32.75 2.54
CA LYS A 447 4.41 34.12 2.61
C LYS A 447 4.53 34.59 4.07
N PRO A 448 5.42 35.57 4.36
CA PRO A 448 5.96 35.79 5.69
C PRO A 448 4.89 36.33 6.64
N TYR A 449 4.45 35.48 7.56
CA TYR A 449 3.64 35.89 8.70
C TYR A 449 4.59 36.29 9.83
N ARG A 450 4.50 37.57 10.22
CA ARG A 450 5.09 38.10 11.43
C ARG A 450 4.33 37.55 12.65
N GLU A 451 5.11 37.03 13.59
CA GLU A 451 4.93 37.03 15.06
C GLU A 451 4.87 35.68 15.78
N ARG A 452 5.85 35.53 16.70
CA ARG A 452 5.80 35.11 18.11
C ARG A 452 4.89 33.92 18.45
N SER A 453 5.28 32.88 19.17
CA SER A 453 6.52 32.45 19.85
C SER A 453 6.17 31.15 20.60
N LYS A 454 7.07 30.16 20.62
CA LYS A 454 7.49 29.34 21.80
C LYS A 454 7.99 27.95 21.38
N SER A 455 9.30 27.83 21.21
CA SER A 455 10.14 27.00 22.08
C SER A 455 11.45 27.76 22.20
N ARG A 456 11.79 28.22 23.41
CA ARG A 456 13.08 28.87 23.70
C ARG A 456 14.04 27.78 24.12
N THR A 457 14.81 27.23 23.18
CA THR A 457 16.16 26.79 23.52
C THR A 457 17.00 28.06 23.60
N ASN A 458 17.61 28.29 24.76
CA ASN A 458 18.50 29.43 24.96
C ASN A 458 19.79 29.06 24.24
N LEU A 459 20.13 29.75 23.15
CA LEU A 459 21.33 29.46 22.37
C LEU A 459 22.46 30.42 22.76
N SER A 460 23.64 29.86 23.00
CA SER A 460 24.91 30.55 23.28
C SER A 460 25.78 30.56 22.03
N ASN A 461 26.52 31.66 21.78
CA ASN A 461 27.46 31.75 20.66
C ASN A 461 28.86 31.33 21.12
N LEU A 462 29.43 30.35 20.45
CA LEU A 462 30.79 29.86 20.69
C LEU A 462 31.67 30.09 19.47
N SER A 463 32.95 30.34 19.71
CA SER A 463 34.00 30.39 18.69
C SER A 463 34.97 29.24 18.89
N ILE A 464 35.31 28.51 17.83
CA ILE A 464 36.33 27.46 17.81
C ILE A 464 37.45 27.83 16.83
N ASN A 465 38.70 27.56 17.22
CA ASN A 465 39.94 27.94 16.50
C ASN A 465 40.20 27.15 15.19
N ILE A 466 39.16 26.64 14.53
CA ILE A 466 39.24 25.93 13.26
C ILE A 466 38.27 26.54 12.25
N GLY A 467 38.72 26.76 11.01
CA GLY A 467 37.94 27.38 9.93
C GLY A 467 38.15 26.71 8.58
N ARG A 468 37.81 27.41 7.48
CA ARG A 468 37.94 26.87 6.11
C ARG A 468 39.36 26.44 5.76
N LYS A 469 40.38 27.17 6.24
CA LYS A 469 41.79 26.80 6.02
C LYS A 469 42.17 25.46 6.64
N ASN A 470 41.42 25.01 7.64
CA ASN A 470 41.60 23.72 8.31
C ASN A 470 40.71 22.63 7.69
N GLY A 471 39.97 22.94 6.62
CA GLY A 471 39.08 22.01 5.93
C GLY A 471 37.70 21.82 6.59
N VAL A 472 37.35 22.64 7.60
CA VAL A 472 36.12 22.43 8.39
C VAL A 472 34.86 22.68 7.58
N THR A 473 33.99 21.69 7.56
CA THR A 473 32.61 21.74 7.04
C THR A 473 31.59 21.75 8.19
N PRO A 474 30.32 22.17 7.96
CA PRO A 474 29.30 22.13 9.00
C PRO A 474 29.07 20.72 9.56
N ILE A 475 29.22 19.69 8.73
CA ILE A 475 29.05 18.28 9.12
C ILE A 475 30.18 17.84 10.05
N GLU A 476 31.43 18.22 9.74
CA GLU A 476 32.58 17.92 10.60
C GLU A 476 32.48 18.64 11.93
N LEU A 477 32.02 19.90 11.94
CA LEU A 477 31.79 20.65 13.18
C LEU A 477 30.72 19.98 14.05
N ILE A 478 29.58 19.60 13.46
CA ILE A 478 28.50 18.92 14.19
C ILE A 478 28.98 17.57 14.73
N SER A 479 29.71 16.81 13.92
CA SER A 479 30.28 15.52 14.32
C SER A 479 31.29 15.67 15.46
N LEU A 480 32.13 16.71 15.39
CA LEU A 480 33.11 17.04 16.43
C LEU A 480 32.43 17.40 17.75
N VAL A 481 31.40 18.26 17.72
CA VAL A 481 30.65 18.67 18.91
C VAL A 481 29.89 17.49 19.53
N ASN A 482 29.22 16.66 18.72
CA ASN A 482 28.53 15.47 19.20
C ASN A 482 29.49 14.43 19.80
N ARG A 483 30.69 14.27 19.21
CA ARG A 483 31.75 13.40 19.73
C ARG A 483 32.25 13.88 21.09
N VAL A 484 32.44 15.19 21.28
CA VAL A 484 32.92 15.77 22.54
C VAL A 484 31.88 15.66 23.65
N ILE A 485 30.60 15.85 23.34
CA ILE A 485 29.52 15.82 24.35
C ILE A 485 28.94 14.42 24.56
N LYS A 486 29.24 13.46 23.67
CA LYS A 486 28.70 12.08 23.68
C LYS A 486 27.16 12.05 23.63
N SER A 487 26.57 12.95 22.85
CA SER A 487 25.13 12.99 22.59
C SER A 487 24.88 13.19 21.10
N ASN A 488 23.99 12.38 20.53
CA ASN A 488 23.56 12.47 19.12
C ASN A 488 22.31 13.36 18.93
N GLU A 489 21.79 13.94 20.01
CA GLU A 489 20.51 14.69 20.01
C GLU A 489 20.69 16.20 20.23
N MET A 490 21.92 16.70 20.27
CA MET A 490 22.15 18.13 20.53
C MET A 490 21.76 19.02 19.36
N GLU A 491 20.95 20.03 19.67
CA GLU A 491 20.56 21.07 18.74
C GLU A 491 21.70 22.09 18.61
N ILE A 492 22.43 22.03 17.48
CA ILE A 492 23.38 23.06 17.05
C ILE A 492 22.61 24.04 16.17
N GLY A 493 22.63 25.31 16.55
CA GLY A 493 21.95 26.39 15.84
C GLY A 493 22.71 26.84 14.59
N ALA A 494 22.74 28.14 14.33
CA ALA A 494 23.42 28.65 13.15
C ALA A 494 24.95 28.46 13.24
N ILE A 495 25.61 28.15 12.12
CA ILE A 495 27.07 27.96 12.00
C ILE A 495 27.61 28.94 10.95
N ASP A 496 28.62 29.73 11.31
CA ASP A 496 29.38 30.63 10.44
C ASP A 496 30.85 30.22 10.42
N ILE A 497 31.24 29.49 9.37
CA ILE A 497 32.60 29.04 9.15
C ILE A 497 33.38 30.14 8.44
N ARG A 498 34.33 30.73 9.17
CA ARG A 498 35.23 31.78 8.66
C ARG A 498 36.56 31.17 8.21
N GLU A 499 37.47 32.00 7.71
CA GLU A 499 38.73 31.52 7.14
C GLU A 499 39.59 30.75 8.15
N SER A 500 39.76 31.29 9.37
CA SER A 500 40.67 30.72 10.39
C SER A 500 39.99 30.24 11.67
N TYR A 501 38.67 30.43 11.81
CA TYR A 501 37.89 30.02 12.98
C TYR A 501 36.42 29.90 12.60
N THR A 502 35.60 29.31 13.48
CA THR A 502 34.16 29.09 13.23
C THR A 502 33.36 29.59 14.42
N ILE A 503 32.26 30.29 14.15
CA ILE A 503 31.29 30.69 15.17
C ILE A 503 30.05 29.82 15.02
N PHE A 504 29.53 29.28 16.11
CA PHE A 504 28.32 28.46 16.07
C PHE A 504 27.46 28.64 17.33
N GLU A 505 26.16 28.41 17.18
CA GLU A 505 25.18 28.45 18.26
C GLU A 505 24.98 27.05 18.86
N ILE A 506 24.96 26.93 20.18
CA ILE A 506 24.62 25.69 20.90
C ILE A 506 23.70 25.98 22.08
N ASP A 507 22.90 25.00 22.51
CA ASP A 507 22.14 25.09 23.77
C ASP A 507 23.05 25.54 24.93
N SER A 508 22.65 26.64 25.60
CA SER A 508 23.35 27.20 26.76
C SER A 508 23.57 26.18 27.88
N GLN A 509 22.77 25.10 27.95
CA GLN A 509 22.99 24.02 28.93
C GLN A 509 24.24 23.18 28.61
N ALA A 510 24.61 23.05 27.33
CA ALA A 510 25.74 22.25 26.87
C ALA A 510 27.06 23.05 26.78
N GLU A 511 26.99 24.38 26.91
CA GLU A 511 28.10 25.31 26.72
C GLU A 511 29.32 25.01 27.61
N LYS A 512 29.11 24.97 28.93
CA LYS A 512 30.21 24.75 29.91
C LYS A 512 30.87 23.38 29.75
N ASP A 513 30.05 22.39 29.42
CA ASP A 513 30.49 21.01 29.23
C ASP A 513 31.32 20.86 27.95
N LEU A 514 30.91 21.54 26.87
CA LEU A 514 31.66 21.59 25.62
C LEU A 514 33.04 22.24 25.81
N ILE A 515 33.09 23.43 26.42
CA ILE A 515 34.34 24.18 26.65
C ILE A 515 35.33 23.35 27.48
N LYS A 516 34.85 22.63 28.50
CA LYS A 516 35.70 21.83 29.39
C LYS A 516 36.21 20.55 28.71
N LYS A 517 35.38 19.89 27.90
CA LYS A 517 35.71 18.59 27.27
C LYS A 517 36.51 18.74 25.98
N VAL A 518 36.41 19.87 25.27
CA VAL A 518 37.12 20.08 24.01
C VAL A 518 38.64 20.16 24.17
N LEU A 519 39.14 20.56 25.35
CA LEU A 519 40.57 20.70 25.67
C LEU A 519 41.37 19.38 25.58
N LYS A 520 40.72 18.26 25.28
CA LYS A 520 41.33 16.93 25.16
C LYS A 520 41.18 16.33 23.75
N VAL A 521 40.81 17.13 22.76
CA VAL A 521 40.51 16.67 21.41
C VAL A 521 41.26 17.54 20.41
N ASP A 522 41.99 16.91 19.49
CA ASP A 522 42.57 17.58 18.34
C ASP A 522 41.68 17.41 17.10
N TYR A 523 41.88 18.31 16.14
CA TYR A 523 41.31 18.21 14.80
C TYR A 523 42.43 18.36 13.78
N ASN A 524 42.78 17.26 13.09
CA ASN A 524 43.88 17.21 12.12
C ASN A 524 45.21 17.72 12.70
N GLY A 525 45.54 17.35 13.95
CA GLY A 525 46.77 17.78 14.63
C GLY A 525 46.74 19.20 15.21
N ILE A 526 45.56 19.84 15.24
CA ILE A 526 45.36 21.17 15.85
C ILE A 526 44.60 20.99 17.16
N ASP A 527 45.19 21.42 18.27
CA ASP A 527 44.53 21.46 19.57
C ASP A 527 43.34 22.42 19.55
N LEU A 528 42.18 21.92 19.93
CA LEU A 528 40.93 22.67 19.86
C LEU A 528 40.75 23.59 21.07
N VAL A 529 40.38 24.82 20.78
CA VAL A 529 40.05 25.85 21.78
C VAL A 529 38.69 26.43 21.44
N ILE A 530 37.72 26.22 22.33
CA ILE A 530 36.39 26.83 22.26
C ILE A 530 36.27 27.93 23.31
N LYS A 531 35.74 29.09 22.91
CA LYS A 531 35.49 30.24 23.79
C LYS A 531 34.10 30.83 23.55
N GLU A 532 33.53 31.46 24.57
CA GLU A 532 32.33 32.29 24.41
C GLU A 532 32.62 33.44 23.44
N SER A 533 31.70 33.65 22.49
CA SER A 533 31.83 34.69 21.47
C SER A 533 30.74 35.75 21.63
N LYS A 534 31.16 37.01 21.70
CA LYS A 534 30.24 38.16 21.60
C LYS A 534 29.79 38.42 20.16
N GLU A 535 30.42 37.78 19.18
CA GLU A 535 30.09 37.90 17.78
C GLU A 535 28.92 36.99 17.41
N LYS A 536 27.97 37.52 16.63
CA LYS A 536 26.80 36.78 16.15
C LYS A 536 27.08 36.12 14.80
N VAL A 537 26.43 34.99 14.55
CA VAL A 537 26.53 34.23 13.29
C VAL A 537 26.04 35.08 12.10
N GLU A 538 26.89 35.31 11.10
CA GLU A 538 26.48 36.01 9.86
C GLU A 538 25.65 35.08 8.96
N ARG A 539 24.33 35.31 8.91
CA ARG A 539 23.43 34.59 7.99
C ARG A 539 23.56 35.14 6.56
N LYS A 540 24.48 34.60 5.76
CA LYS A 540 24.65 35.01 4.34
C LYS A 540 23.45 34.57 3.48
N PHE A 541 22.54 35.50 3.21
CA PHE A 541 21.52 35.38 2.17
C PHE A 541 22.14 35.67 0.78
N GLN A 542 22.36 34.66 -0.05
CA GLN A 542 22.60 34.87 -1.48
C GLN A 542 21.27 35.19 -2.19
N ARG A 543 21.06 36.47 -2.50
CA ARG A 543 20.08 36.93 -3.49
C ARG A 543 20.85 37.54 -4.66
N GLU A 544 20.86 36.86 -5.80
CA GLU A 544 21.27 37.44 -7.07
C GLU A 544 20.36 38.65 -7.38
N LYS A 545 20.97 39.84 -7.44
CA LYS A 545 20.32 41.07 -7.88
C LYS A 545 20.07 41.00 -9.39
N LYS A 546 18.83 40.77 -9.81
CA LYS A 546 18.39 41.21 -11.14
C LYS A 546 18.13 42.71 -11.12
N ASN A 547 18.86 43.42 -11.97
CA ASN A 547 18.76 44.86 -12.20
C ASN A 547 17.33 45.29 -12.51
N LYS A 548 16.87 46.32 -11.81
CA LYS A 548 15.66 47.08 -12.14
C LYS A 548 15.99 48.02 -13.29
N TYR A 549 15.32 47.85 -14.42
CA TYR A 549 15.02 48.98 -15.31
C TYR A 549 13.55 49.35 -15.16
N ASN A 550 13.34 50.62 -14.82
CA ASN A 550 12.04 51.28 -14.65
C ASN A 550 11.34 51.42 -15.99
N PHE A 551 10.05 51.09 -16.07
CA PHE A 551 9.10 51.85 -16.88
C PHE A 551 7.77 52.05 -16.15
N LYS A 552 7.25 53.27 -16.33
CA LYS A 552 6.30 54.01 -15.50
C LYS A 552 4.90 53.40 -15.40
N LYS A 553 4.28 53.58 -14.22
CA LYS A 553 2.84 53.46 -13.96
C LYS A 553 2.04 54.53 -14.72
N GLY A 554 0.91 54.13 -15.30
CA GLY A 554 -0.19 55.00 -15.73
C GLY A 554 -1.55 54.42 -15.32
N ASN A 555 -2.16 55.04 -14.31
CA ASN A 555 -3.51 54.91 -13.74
C ASN A 555 -4.64 54.34 -14.63
N LYS A 556 -5.52 53.51 -14.03
CA LYS A 556 -6.85 53.96 -13.53
C LYS A 556 -7.68 52.85 -12.86
N ARG A 557 -8.13 53.22 -11.65
CA ARG A 557 -9.25 52.77 -10.80
C ARG A 557 -10.33 51.87 -11.43
N ARG A 558 -10.69 50.79 -10.71
CA ARG A 558 -12.05 50.22 -10.71
C ARG A 558 -12.62 50.30 -9.30
N GLY A 559 -13.69 51.08 -9.16
CA GLY A 559 -14.52 51.17 -7.97
C GLY A 559 -15.73 50.24 -8.06
N ASN A 560 -16.25 49.90 -6.88
CA ASN A 560 -17.41 49.06 -6.59
C ASN A 560 -18.76 49.71 -6.95
N PHE A 561 -19.78 48.86 -6.84
CA PHE A 561 -21.19 49.08 -6.44
C PHE A 561 -22.30 48.94 -7.52
N ASP A 562 -22.95 47.78 -7.47
CA ASP A 562 -24.34 47.53 -7.00
C ASP A 562 -25.57 48.09 -7.76
N LYS A 563 -26.54 47.16 -7.94
CA LYS A 563 -28.01 47.25 -8.07
C LYS A 563 -28.69 48.12 -9.16
N GLY A 564 -29.65 47.46 -9.83
CA GLY A 564 -31.05 47.92 -9.81
C GLY A 564 -31.76 48.15 -11.16
N PHE A 565 -32.69 47.24 -11.49
CA PHE A 565 -34.05 47.48 -12.04
C PHE A 565 -34.30 48.61 -13.07
N ARG A 566 -34.78 48.26 -14.28
CA ARG A 566 -36.17 48.49 -14.78
C ARG A 566 -36.32 48.23 -16.30
N GLY A 567 -37.26 47.34 -16.64
CA GLY A 567 -38.39 47.52 -17.56
C GLY A 567 -38.24 48.08 -18.99
N LYS A 568 -38.54 47.20 -19.96
CA LYS A 568 -39.38 47.36 -21.18
C LYS A 568 -39.18 48.56 -22.13
N SER A 569 -38.91 48.24 -23.41
CA SER A 569 -39.85 48.55 -24.52
C SER A 569 -39.45 47.91 -25.87
N ASP A 570 -40.48 47.38 -26.53
CA ASP A 570 -40.80 47.31 -27.96
C ASP A 570 -39.93 46.62 -29.05
N ARG A 571 -40.45 45.45 -29.44
CA ARG A 571 -40.89 45.04 -30.80
C ARG A 571 -40.22 45.72 -32.02
N LYS A 572 -39.62 44.88 -32.88
CA LYS A 572 -40.05 44.76 -34.30
C LYS A 572 -39.63 43.44 -34.97
N ASN A 573 -40.59 42.90 -35.71
CA ASN A 573 -40.61 41.68 -36.53
C ASN A 573 -39.48 41.52 -37.54
N LYS A 574 -39.07 40.26 -37.80
CA LYS A 574 -39.18 39.66 -39.15
C LYS A 574 -39.15 38.12 -39.13
N LYS A 575 -39.90 37.59 -40.09
CA LYS A 575 -40.43 36.23 -40.30
C LYS A 575 -39.45 35.23 -40.93
N ARG A 576 -39.79 33.93 -40.75
CA ARG A 576 -39.56 32.74 -41.62
C ARG A 576 -38.10 32.26 -41.70
N SER A 577 -37.76 30.97 -41.73
CA SER A 577 -38.43 29.81 -42.33
C SER A 577 -38.01 28.50 -41.65
N LYS A 578 -38.93 27.53 -41.65
CA LYS A 578 -38.72 26.07 -41.49
C LYS A 578 -37.73 25.55 -42.54
N TYR A 579 -36.99 24.48 -42.23
CA TYR A 579 -37.15 23.12 -42.79
C TYR A 579 -36.03 22.18 -42.28
N ASN A 580 -36.46 20.98 -41.83
CA ASN A 580 -35.88 19.61 -41.93
C ASN A 580 -34.35 19.46 -42.03
N ASN A 581 -33.69 18.52 -41.34
CA ASN A 581 -34.04 17.21 -40.80
C ASN A 581 -33.18 16.94 -39.56
#